data_AF-A0A6A0AHD1-F1
#
_entry.id   AF-A0A6A0AHD1-F1
#
_cell.length_a   1.000
_cell.length_b   1.000
_cell.length_c   1.000
_cell.angle_alpha   90.00
_cell.angle_beta   90.00
_cell.angle_gamma   90.00
#
_symmetry.space_group_name_H-M   'P 1'
#
loop_
_entity.id
_entity.type
_entity.pdbx_description
1 polymer ?
#
loop_
_entity_poly.entity_id
_entity_poly.type
_entity_poly.pdbx_seq_one_letter_code
_entity_poly.pdbx_strand_id
1 'polypeptide(L)' 'MVGMELRAKRISDEELESDPAAGLLTEASEEAQKVARNKGSTHRAVYRRLAAPRVLDDNPEKLATRK' A
#
# COMPACT_ATOMS: atom_id res chain seq x y z
N MET A 1 -19.83 -21.14 2.12
CA MET A 1 -19.06 -20.38 1.12
C MET A 1 -18.71 -19.04 1.75
N VAL A 2 -17.52 -18.89 2.32
CA VAL A 2 -17.13 -17.65 3.01
C VAL A 2 -16.76 -16.64 1.93
N GLY A 3 -17.50 -15.53 1.84
CA GLY A 3 -17.27 -14.49 0.85
C GLY A 3 -15.84 -13.97 0.95
N MET A 4 -15.14 -13.91 -0.19
CA MET A 4 -13.85 -13.24 -0.28
C MET A 4 -14.07 -11.73 -0.17
N GLU A 5 -14.08 -11.20 1.05
CA GLU A 5 -14.06 -9.75 1.24
C GLU A 5 -12.66 -9.20 0.90
N LEU A 6 -12.65 -8.15 0.06
CA LEU A 6 -11.45 -7.42 -0.28
C LEU A 6 -10.86 -6.78 0.98
N ARG A 7 -9.60 -7.09 1.28
CA ARG A 7 -8.90 -6.61 2.49
C ARG A 7 -8.33 -5.19 2.35
N ALA A 8 -8.44 -4.61 1.15
CA ALA A 8 -7.96 -3.27 0.85
C ALA A 8 -8.81 -2.64 -0.26
N LYS A 9 -8.93 -1.32 -0.21
CA LYS A 9 -9.64 -0.51 -1.20
C LYS A 9 -8.66 0.47 -1.84
N ARG A 10 -8.68 0.56 -3.18
CA ARG A 10 -7.88 1.55 -3.90
C ARG A 10 -8.33 2.96 -3.50
N ILE A 11 -7.35 3.83 -3.26
CA ILE A 11 -7.56 5.26 -3.04
C ILE A 11 -7.75 5.94 -4.41
N SER A 12 -8.74 6.82 -4.49
CA SER A 12 -8.97 7.65 -5.69
C SER A 12 -7.83 8.63 -5.90
N ASP A 13 -7.64 9.10 -7.13
CA ASP A 13 -6.56 10.05 -7.40
C ASP A 13 -6.81 11.37 -6.66
N GLU A 14 -8.07 11.84 -6.57
CA GLU A 14 -8.42 13.06 -5.81
C GLU A 14 -8.10 12.95 -4.32
N GLU A 15 -8.39 11.80 -3.70
CA GLU A 15 -8.06 11.55 -2.31
C GLU A 15 -6.54 11.42 -2.11
N LEU A 16 -5.85 10.77 -3.05
CA LEU A 16 -4.39 10.64 -3.00
C LEU A 16 -3.71 12.02 -3.07
N GLU A 17 -4.13 12.88 -4.00
CA GLU A 17 -3.54 14.22 -4.16
C GLU A 17 -3.79 15.16 -2.98
N SER A 18 -4.75 14.84 -2.09
CA SER A 18 -4.97 15.59 -0.84
C SER A 18 -3.93 15.28 0.24
N ASP A 19 -3.18 14.17 0.11
CA ASP A 19 -2.13 13.78 1.06
C ASP A 19 -0.78 14.39 0.64
N PRO A 20 -0.11 15.18 1.50
CA PRO A 20 1.19 15.78 1.17
C PRO A 20 2.28 14.73 0.87
N ALA A 21 2.13 13.48 1.34
CA ALA A 21 3.06 12.40 1.02
C ALA A 21 2.94 11.88 -0.42
N ALA A 22 1.85 12.19 -1.13
CA ALA A 22 1.59 11.64 -2.46
C ALA A 22 2.63 12.06 -3.52
N GLY A 23 3.20 13.27 -3.41
CA GLY A 23 4.27 13.75 -4.28
C GLY A 23 5.61 13.04 -4.03
N LEU A 24 5.87 12.65 -2.78
CA LEU A 24 7.11 11.97 -2.41
C LEU A 24 7.27 10.60 -3.09
N LEU A 25 6.15 9.96 -3.47
CA LEU A 25 6.15 8.70 -4.21
C LEU A 25 6.83 8.79 -5.59
N THR A 26 6.91 9.99 -6.18
CA THR A 26 7.50 10.21 -7.51
C THR A 26 8.79 11.03 -7.49
N GLU A 27 9.21 11.54 -6.34
CA GLU A 27 10.30 12.54 -6.27
C GLU A 27 11.39 12.19 -5.25
N ALA A 28 11.06 11.47 -4.17
CA ALA A 28 11.93 11.38 -3.01
C ALA A 28 13.10 10.39 -3.19
N SER A 29 12.93 9.34 -4.00
CA SER A 29 13.96 8.31 -4.18
C SER A 29 14.88 8.62 -5.36
N GLU A 30 16.13 8.15 -5.28
CA GLU A 30 17.10 8.25 -6.38
C GLU A 30 16.57 7.61 -7.67
N GLU A 31 15.80 6.51 -7.54
CA GLU A 31 15.20 5.84 -8.69
C GLU A 31 14.09 6.69 -9.32
N ALA A 32 13.23 7.33 -8.53
CA ALA A 32 12.20 8.21 -9.07
C ALA A 32 12.80 9.44 -9.76
N GLN A 33 13.88 10.00 -9.20
CA GLN A 33 14.65 11.06 -9.84
C GLN A 33 15.32 10.59 -11.14
N LYS A 34 15.83 9.35 -11.19
CA LYS A 34 16.38 8.75 -12.41
C LYS A 34 15.30 8.59 -13.48
N VAL A 35 14.11 8.12 -13.12
CA VAL A 35 12.95 8.03 -14.03
C VAL A 35 12.64 9.40 -14.61
N ALA A 36 12.56 10.45 -13.78
CA ALA A 36 12.32 11.82 -14.23
C ALA A 36 13.42 12.33 -15.18
N ARG A 37 14.71 12.13 -14.83
CA ARG A 37 15.85 12.52 -15.71
C ARG A 37 15.80 11.84 -17.07
N ASN A 38 15.33 10.60 -17.12
CA ASN A 38 15.23 9.80 -18.35
C ASN A 38 13.89 9.95 -19.08
N LYS A 39 13.04 10.90 -18.67
CA LYS A 39 11.69 11.13 -19.24
C LYS A 39 10.80 9.87 -19.19
N GLY A 40 11.02 9.02 -18.18
CA GLY A 40 10.17 7.87 -17.92
C GLY A 40 8.84 8.29 -17.29
N SER A 41 7.88 7.37 -17.29
CA SER A 41 6.57 7.58 -16.65
C SER A 41 6.51 6.88 -15.29
N THR A 42 5.74 7.45 -14.36
CA THR A 42 5.46 6.84 -13.05
C THR A 42 3.97 6.58 -12.91
N HIS A 43 3.63 5.41 -12.39
CA HIS A 43 2.24 4.98 -12.18
C HIS A 43 2.04 4.66 -10.70
N ARG A 44 1.17 5.41 -10.02
CA ARG A 44 0.91 5.24 -8.58
C ARG A 44 -0.35 4.40 -8.35
N ALA A 45 -0.30 3.54 -7.34
CA ALA A 45 -1.45 2.78 -6.86
C ALA A 45 -1.38 2.66 -5.33
N VAL A 46 -2.22 3.44 -4.65
CA VAL A 46 -2.28 3.48 -3.17
C VAL A 46 -3.57 2.81 -2.72
N TYR A 47 -3.49 2.04 -1.64
CA TYR A 47 -4.61 1.28 -1.10
C TYR A 47 -4.77 1.55 0.39
N ARG A 48 -6.01 1.83 0.80
CA ARG A 48 -6.40 1.82 2.20
C ARG A 48 -6.66 0.39 2.63
N ARG A 49 -6.04 -0.01 3.74
CA ARG A 49 -6.38 -1.27 4.40
C ARG A 49 -7.80 -1.19 4.94
N LEU A 50 -8.65 -2.15 4.57
CA LEU A 50 -9.99 -2.30 5.14
C LEU A 50 -9.90 -3.19 6.39
N ALA A 51 -10.74 -2.90 7.39
CA ALA A 51 -10.79 -3.65 8.63
C ALA A 51 -11.48 -5.01 8.41
N ALA A 52 -10.75 -6.00 7.92
CA ALA A 52 -10.98 -7.38 8.27
C ALA A 52 -10.01 -7.73 9.42
N PRO A 53 -10.46 -8.44 10.47
CA PRO A 53 -9.55 -8.85 11.53
C PRO A 53 -8.41 -9.66 10.91
N ARG A 54 -7.17 -9.36 11.31
CA ARG A 54 -6.17 -10.40 11.27
C ARG A 54 -6.67 -11.42 12.28
N VAL A 55 -7.30 -12.50 11.82
CA VAL A 55 -7.24 -13.75 12.58
C VAL A 55 -5.75 -14.13 12.51
N LEU A 56 -4.96 -13.52 13.40
CA LEU A 56 -3.70 -14.12 13.82
C LEU A 56 -4.16 -15.45 14.38
N ASP A 57 -3.71 -16.58 13.82
CA ASP A 57 -4.07 -17.90 14.33
C ASP A 57 -4.24 -17.83 15.84
N ASP A 58 -5.47 -17.97 16.36
CA ASP A 58 -5.78 -17.71 17.77
C ASP A 58 -5.08 -18.74 18.71
N ASN A 59 -4.27 -19.62 18.12
CA ASN A 59 -3.37 -20.52 18.79
C ASN A 59 -2.09 -19.76 19.24
N PRO A 60 -1.94 -19.48 20.55
CA PRO A 60 -0.79 -18.75 21.08
C PRO A 60 0.56 -19.45 20.83
N GLU A 61 0.57 -20.76 20.58
CA GLU A 61 1.81 -21.52 20.33
C GLU A 61 2.46 -21.21 18.97
N LYS A 62 1.67 -20.79 17.98
CA LYS A 62 2.17 -20.48 16.63
C LYS A 62 2.62 -19.02 16.46
N LEU A 63 2.24 -18.13 17.38
CA LEU A 63 2.72 -16.74 17.37
C LEU A 63 4.17 -16.63 17.87
N ALA A 64 4.60 -17.50 18.77
CA ALA A 64 5.95 -17.48 19.37
C ALA A 64 7.08 -17.95 18.44
N THR A 65 6.76 -18.50 17.27
CA THR A 65 7.72 -19.17 16.37
C THR A 65 7.95 -18.47 15.04
N ARG A 66 7.32 -17.31 14.79
CA ARG A 66 7.66 -16.47 13.62
C ARG A 66 8.93 -15.68 13.92
N LYS A 67 10.08 -16.24 13.53
CA LYS A 67 11.36 -15.51 13.38
C LYS A 67 11.31 -14.54 12.22
#